data_AF-A0AA43I0H2-F1
#
_entry.id   AF-A0AA43I0H2-F1
#
_cell.length_a   1.000
_cell.length_b   1.000
_cell.length_c   1.000
_cell.angle_alpha   90.00
_cell.angle_beta   90.00
_cell.angle_gamma   90.00
#
_symmetry.space_group_name_H-M   'P 1'
#
loop_
_entity.id
_entity.type
_entity.pdbx_description
1 polymer ?
#
loop_
_entity_poly.entity_id
_entity_poly.type
_entity_poly.pdbx_seq_one_letter_code
_entity_poly.pdbx_strand_id
1 'polypeptide(L)'
;MRKVLNVLLLFSVVFLTTASSWWGWERRGEYNPIFMERAELERSVVYQSDPQELINPGKIYHKHPYIYINERYKGVHVINNSNPTSPVNEGFIRVPGCLDMAIKGDILYLDNAVDLVAFDLTAKQVTHREKNIFPEPLSPTNDYYYGNRPKDLILIEWKKNN
;
A
#
# COMPACT_ATOMS: atom_id res chain seq x y z
N MET A 1 19.36 65.19 3.86
CA MET A 1 19.10 64.12 2.87
C MET A 1 19.94 62.86 3.10
N ARG A 2 21.28 62.95 3.24
CA ARG A 2 22.17 61.78 3.47
C ARG A 2 21.85 60.91 4.71
N LYS A 3 21.38 61.50 5.81
CA LYS A 3 21.03 60.76 7.05
C LYS A 3 19.73 59.96 6.94
N VAL A 4 18.78 60.40 6.11
CA VAL A 4 17.49 59.70 5.88
C VAL A 4 17.69 58.52 4.91
N LEU A 5 18.63 58.67 3.96
CA LEU A 5 19.02 57.61 3.03
C LEU A 5 19.68 56.41 3.74
N ASN A 6 20.50 56.67 4.78
CA ASN A 6 21.13 55.62 5.57
C ASN A 6 20.14 54.84 6.46
N VAL A 7 19.06 55.49 6.92
CA VAL A 7 18.01 54.84 7.72
C VAL A 7 17.11 53.96 6.83
N LEU A 8 16.84 54.38 5.60
CA LEU A 8 16.11 53.56 4.61
C LEU A 8 16.93 52.33 4.15
N LEU A 9 18.25 52.47 4.00
CA LEU A 9 19.14 51.35 3.68
C LEU A 9 19.22 50.30 4.81
N LEU A 10 19.17 50.75 6.08
CA LEU A 10 19.13 49.84 7.24
C LEU A 10 17.78 49.09 7.36
N PHE A 11 16.67 49.71 6.95
CA PHE A 11 15.36 49.03 6.92
C PHE A 11 15.26 47.99 5.78
N SER A 12 15.90 48.22 4.62
CA SER A 12 15.93 47.24 3.52
C SER A 12 16.76 45.99 3.83
N VAL A 13 17.82 46.11 4.64
CA VAL A 13 18.69 44.97 4.99
C VAL A 13 18.00 44.03 6.00
N VAL A 14 17.13 44.56 6.86
CA VAL A 14 16.36 43.75 7.83
C VAL A 14 15.22 42.98 7.15
N PHE A 15 14.65 43.49 6.06
CA PHE A 15 13.62 42.77 5.29
C PHE A 15 14.17 41.60 4.46
N LEU A 16 15.48 41.58 4.18
CA LEU A 16 16.15 40.48 3.47
C LEU A 16 16.58 39.33 4.39
N THR A 17 16.62 39.53 5.71
CA THR A 17 17.00 38.48 6.67
C THR A 17 15.81 37.81 7.34
N THR A 18 14.60 38.34 7.20
CA THR A 18 13.34 37.64 7.57
C THR A 18 12.68 36.93 6.41
N ALA A 19 13.36 36.78 5.27
CA ALA A 19 13.17 35.60 4.46
C ALA A 19 13.73 34.41 5.26
N SER A 20 13.06 34.09 6.39
CA SER A 20 13.08 32.74 6.94
C SER A 20 12.72 31.90 5.75
N SER A 21 13.74 31.28 5.19
CA SER A 21 13.55 30.25 4.22
C SER A 21 12.72 29.23 4.99
N TRP A 22 11.43 29.24 4.68
CA TRP A 22 10.51 28.15 4.95
C TRP A 22 11.06 26.97 4.14
N TRP A 23 12.25 26.49 4.51
CA TRP A 23 12.67 25.14 4.27
C TRP A 23 11.67 24.35 5.11
N GLY A 24 10.48 24.12 4.54
CA GLY A 24 9.71 22.97 4.91
C GLY A 24 10.69 21.83 4.77
N TRP A 25 11.13 21.28 5.89
CA TRP A 25 11.80 20.01 5.90
C TRP A 25 10.76 19.05 5.33
N GLU A 26 10.75 18.87 4.01
CA GLU A 26 10.18 17.66 3.44
C GLU A 26 11.03 16.55 4.05
N ARG A 27 10.59 16.03 5.19
CA ARG A 27 11.02 14.72 5.65
C ARG A 27 10.61 13.80 4.51
N ARG A 28 11.54 13.54 3.59
CA ARG A 28 11.44 12.37 2.72
C ARG A 28 11.39 11.19 3.67
N GLY A 29 10.17 10.75 3.97
CA GLY A 29 9.96 9.54 4.75
C GLY A 29 10.73 8.40 4.06
N GLU A 30 11.12 7.39 4.83
CA GLU A 30 11.85 6.23 4.30
C GLU A 30 11.06 5.44 3.24
N TYR A 31 9.77 5.75 3.08
CA TYR A 31 8.85 5.10 2.17
C TYR A 31 8.11 6.12 1.30
N ASN A 32 7.96 5.79 0.03
CA ASN A 32 7.09 6.48 -0.91
C ASN A 32 5.77 5.72 -1.06
N PRO A 33 4.62 6.41 -1.04
CA PRO A 33 3.35 5.76 -1.33
C PRO A 33 3.22 5.45 -2.83
N ILE A 34 2.61 4.31 -3.12
CA ILE A 34 2.16 3.92 -4.46
C ILE A 34 0.65 3.92 -4.44
N PHE A 35 0.07 4.60 -5.43
CA PHE A 35 -1.37 4.77 -5.55
C PHE A 35 -1.93 4.00 -6.74
N MET A 36 -3.24 3.75 -6.68
CA MET A 36 -4.02 3.14 -7.75
C MET A 36 -5.36 3.85 -7.88
N GLU A 37 -5.85 3.98 -9.10
CA GLU A 37 -7.19 4.50 -9.38
C GLU A 37 -8.27 3.58 -8.78
N ARG A 38 -9.34 4.16 -8.23
CA ARG A 38 -10.45 3.38 -7.65
C ARG A 38 -10.99 2.32 -8.60
N ALA A 39 -11.27 2.70 -9.85
CA ALA A 39 -11.80 1.79 -10.85
C ALA A 39 -10.79 0.68 -11.22
N GLU A 40 -9.49 0.94 -11.11
CA GLU A 40 -8.45 -0.07 -11.30
C GLU A 40 -8.37 -1.03 -10.11
N LEU A 41 -8.42 -0.52 -8.89
CA LEU A 41 -8.40 -1.32 -7.68
C LEU A 41 -9.56 -2.32 -7.66
N GLU A 42 -10.76 -1.90 -8.05
CA GLU A 42 -11.95 -2.76 -8.05
C GLU A 42 -11.84 -3.94 -9.03
N ARG A 43 -11.18 -3.75 -10.18
CA ARG A 43 -10.90 -4.81 -11.18
C ARG A 43 -9.59 -5.56 -10.94
N SER A 44 -8.84 -5.21 -9.90
CA SER A 44 -7.46 -5.66 -9.71
C SER A 44 -7.33 -7.05 -9.07
N VAL A 45 -8.41 -7.54 -8.44
CA VAL A 45 -8.44 -8.78 -7.69
C VAL A 45 -8.74 -9.96 -8.60
N VAL A 46 -7.69 -10.70 -8.96
CA VAL A 46 -7.76 -11.78 -9.97
C VAL A 46 -6.87 -12.96 -9.59
N TYR A 47 -7.35 -14.17 -9.85
CA TYR A 47 -6.48 -15.36 -9.81
C TYR A 47 -5.64 -15.45 -11.07
N GLN A 48 -4.38 -15.84 -10.89
CA GLN A 48 -3.41 -16.08 -11.95
C GLN A 48 -2.86 -17.50 -11.78
N SER A 49 -2.83 -18.27 -12.88
CA SER A 49 -2.22 -19.60 -12.92
C SER A 49 -0.70 -19.57 -12.85
N ASP A 50 -0.12 -18.39 -13.03
CA ASP A 50 1.33 -18.20 -13.08
C ASP A 50 1.84 -17.97 -11.65
N PRO A 51 2.63 -18.90 -11.09
CA PRO A 51 3.17 -18.76 -9.75
C PRO A 51 4.11 -17.56 -9.66
N GLN A 52 4.13 -16.90 -8.50
CA GLN A 52 5.05 -15.80 -8.20
C GLN A 52 6.09 -16.27 -7.19
N GLU A 53 7.28 -15.66 -7.23
CA GLU A 53 8.29 -15.85 -6.19
C GLU A 53 7.83 -15.23 -4.86
N LEU A 54 8.16 -15.90 -3.75
CA LEU A 54 7.96 -15.37 -2.41
C LEU A 54 9.07 -14.37 -2.11
N ILE A 55 8.73 -13.09 -1.95
CA ILE A 55 9.70 -12.01 -1.73
C ILE A 55 9.57 -11.44 -0.30
N ASN A 56 8.36 -11.03 0.08
CA ASN A 56 8.06 -10.40 1.37
C ASN A 56 6.79 -10.99 1.98
N PRO A 57 6.85 -12.26 2.43
CA PRO A 57 5.69 -12.96 2.95
C PRO A 57 5.19 -12.35 4.26
N GLY A 58 3.86 -12.37 4.42
CA GLY A 58 3.14 -11.99 5.63
C GLY A 58 2.51 -13.19 6.31
N LYS A 59 1.21 -13.07 6.62
CA LYS A 59 0.43 -14.12 7.27
C LYS A 59 0.40 -15.40 6.42
N ILE A 60 0.34 -16.55 7.09
CA ILE A 60 0.19 -17.88 6.49
C ILE A 60 -1.13 -18.48 6.98
N TYR A 61 -1.86 -19.14 6.09
CA TYR A 61 -3.07 -19.90 6.43
C TYR A 61 -3.00 -21.30 5.82
N HIS A 62 -3.21 -22.34 6.63
CA HIS A 62 -3.28 -23.72 6.15
C HIS A 62 -4.74 -24.18 6.12
N LYS A 63 -5.22 -24.56 4.93
CA LYS A 63 -6.53 -25.17 4.70
C LYS A 63 -6.29 -26.37 3.79
N HIS A 64 -6.26 -27.57 4.37
CA HIS A 64 -5.93 -28.79 3.64
C HIS A 64 -6.71 -28.91 2.31
N PRO A 65 -6.05 -29.22 1.18
CA PRO A 65 -4.62 -29.52 1.04
C PRO A 65 -3.73 -28.29 0.75
N TYR A 66 -4.24 -27.08 0.88
CA TYR A 66 -3.57 -25.84 0.47
C TYR A 66 -2.92 -25.06 1.62
N ILE A 67 -1.86 -24.34 1.29
CA ILE A 67 -1.28 -23.25 2.08
C ILE A 67 -1.47 -21.96 1.29
N TYR A 68 -1.98 -20.94 1.96
CA TYR A 68 -2.11 -19.58 1.44
C TYR A 68 -1.11 -18.70 2.17
N ILE A 69 -0.31 -17.94 1.42
CA ILE A 69 0.71 -17.04 1.99
C ILE A 69 0.47 -15.65 1.44
N ASN A 70 0.21 -14.68 2.31
CA ASN A 70 0.13 -13.28 1.91
C ASN A 70 1.51 -12.82 1.41
N GLU A 71 1.54 -12.18 0.25
CA GLU A 71 2.68 -11.41 -0.25
C GLU A 71 2.36 -9.94 -0.03
N ARG A 72 3.10 -9.29 0.87
CA ARG A 72 2.70 -7.99 1.40
C ARG A 72 2.52 -6.97 0.28
N TYR A 73 1.35 -6.32 0.25
CA TYR A 73 0.88 -5.37 -0.77
C TYR A 73 0.60 -5.95 -2.16
N LYS A 74 0.89 -7.23 -2.44
CA LYS A 74 0.76 -7.80 -3.79
C LYS A 74 -0.38 -8.79 -3.93
N GLY A 75 -0.64 -9.62 -2.92
CA GLY A 75 -1.64 -10.67 -3.03
C GLY A 75 -1.41 -11.88 -2.15
N VAL A 76 -1.80 -13.05 -2.65
CA VAL A 76 -1.74 -14.33 -1.92
C VAL A 76 -1.22 -15.43 -2.83
N HIS A 77 -0.16 -16.09 -2.40
CA HIS A 77 0.35 -17.33 -3.00
C HIS A 77 -0.58 -18.49 -2.70
N VAL A 78 -0.83 -19.34 -3.69
CA VAL A 78 -1.67 -20.54 -3.57
C VAL A 78 -0.78 -21.77 -3.74
N ILE A 79 -0.48 -22.44 -2.63
CA ILE A 79 0.46 -23.56 -2.58
C ILE A 79 -0.32 -24.85 -2.33
N ASN A 80 -0.27 -25.79 -3.27
CA ASN A 80 -0.73 -27.14 -3.05
C ASN A 80 0.27 -27.90 -2.19
N ASN A 81 -0.21 -28.34 -1.02
CA ASN A 81 0.54 -29.05 0.00
C ASN A 81 0.00 -30.48 0.20
N SER A 82 -0.54 -31.11 -0.84
CA SER A 82 -1.00 -32.51 -0.81
C SER A 82 0.14 -33.49 -0.51
N ASN A 83 1.36 -33.17 -0.97
CA ASN A 83 2.59 -33.82 -0.50
C ASN A 83 3.43 -32.79 0.31
N PRO A 84 3.41 -32.84 1.65
CA PRO A 84 4.14 -31.89 2.49
C PRO A 84 5.66 -31.88 2.31
N THR A 85 6.23 -32.95 1.75
CA THR A 85 7.67 -33.03 1.46
C THR A 85 8.05 -32.35 0.14
N SER A 86 7.06 -32.03 -0.70
CA SER A 86 7.24 -31.38 -2.00
C SER A 86 6.01 -30.53 -2.34
N PRO A 87 5.82 -29.39 -1.66
CA PRO A 87 4.74 -28.47 -1.98
C PRO A 87 4.93 -27.82 -3.35
N VAL A 88 3.84 -27.53 -4.04
CA VAL A 88 3.82 -26.94 -5.38
C VAL A 88 3.10 -25.60 -5.34
N ASN A 89 3.77 -24.53 -5.76
CA ASN A 89 3.10 -23.23 -5.95
C ASN A 89 2.26 -23.30 -7.25
N GLU A 90 0.93 -23.28 -7.13
CA GLU A 90 0.00 -23.47 -8.24
C GLU A 90 -0.55 -22.15 -8.82
N GLY A 91 -0.27 -21.03 -8.17
CA GLY A 91 -0.72 -19.74 -8.67
C GLY A 91 -0.70 -18.64 -7.63
N PHE A 92 -1.28 -17.51 -8.04
CA PHE A 92 -1.25 -16.27 -7.27
C PHE A 92 -2.58 -15.54 -7.41
N ILE A 93 -3.17 -15.14 -6.28
CA ILE A 93 -4.31 -14.24 -6.26
C ILE A 93 -3.74 -12.83 -6.13
N ARG A 94 -3.74 -12.07 -7.23
CA ARG A 94 -3.27 -10.68 -7.23
C ARG A 94 -4.27 -9.81 -6.46
N VAL A 95 -3.80 -9.13 -5.42
CA VAL A 95 -4.60 -8.24 -4.57
C VAL A 95 -3.71 -7.06 -4.15
N PRO A 96 -3.63 -5.98 -4.95
CA PRO A 96 -2.88 -4.78 -4.58
C PRO A 96 -3.33 -4.23 -3.21
N GLY A 97 -2.40 -3.84 -2.35
CA GLY A 97 -2.75 -3.33 -1.02
C GLY A 97 -3.21 -4.39 -0.03
N CYS A 98 -2.96 -5.68 -0.31
CA CYS A 98 -3.25 -6.76 0.64
C CYS A 98 -2.21 -6.81 1.76
N LEU A 99 -2.60 -6.43 2.97
CA LEU A 99 -1.79 -6.51 4.17
C LEU A 99 -2.16 -7.71 5.04
N ASP A 100 -3.44 -8.06 5.06
CA ASP A 100 -3.93 -9.19 5.82
C ASP A 100 -4.97 -10.03 5.06
N MET A 101 -5.17 -11.25 5.58
CA MET A 101 -6.13 -12.23 5.07
C MET A 101 -6.70 -13.11 6.18
N ALA A 102 -7.88 -13.67 5.92
CA ALA A 102 -8.51 -14.71 6.74
C ALA A 102 -9.34 -15.66 5.85
N ILE A 103 -9.49 -16.92 6.25
CA ILE A 103 -10.31 -17.90 5.51
C ILE A 103 -11.44 -18.41 6.39
N LYS A 104 -12.64 -18.50 5.82
CA LYS A 104 -13.81 -19.18 6.41
C LYS A 104 -14.54 -19.98 5.34
N GLY A 105 -14.59 -21.31 5.51
CA GLY A 105 -15.11 -22.19 4.47
C GLY A 105 -14.23 -22.09 3.22
N ASP A 106 -14.82 -21.76 2.08
CA ASP A 106 -14.13 -21.56 0.80
C ASP A 106 -13.99 -20.08 0.42
N ILE A 107 -14.29 -19.18 1.36
CA ILE A 107 -14.13 -17.75 1.17
C ILE A 107 -12.84 -17.27 1.84
N LEU A 108 -11.97 -16.68 1.03
CA LEU A 108 -10.79 -15.94 1.43
C LEU A 108 -11.16 -14.45 1.54
N TYR A 109 -11.13 -13.93 2.76
CA TYR A 109 -11.31 -12.52 3.07
C TYR A 109 -9.95 -11.83 3.04
N LEU A 110 -9.88 -10.71 2.32
CA LEU A 110 -8.63 -10.03 1.99
C LEU A 110 -8.78 -8.53 2.14
N ASP A 111 -7.74 -7.89 2.63
CA ASP A 111 -7.57 -6.47 2.41
C ASP A 111 -7.31 -6.22 0.92
N ASN A 112 -7.98 -5.23 0.36
CA ASN A 112 -7.61 -4.64 -0.93
C ASN A 112 -7.49 -3.13 -0.74
N ALA A 113 -6.37 -2.73 -0.15
CA ALA A 113 -6.17 -1.41 0.43
C ALA A 113 -7.24 -1.10 1.49
N VAL A 114 -8.04 -0.06 1.28
CA VAL A 114 -9.09 0.39 2.23
C VAL A 114 -10.38 -0.43 2.16
N ASP A 115 -10.46 -1.40 1.24
CA ASP A 115 -11.62 -2.24 1.03
C ASP A 115 -11.42 -3.64 1.65
N LEU A 116 -12.51 -4.27 2.06
CA LEU A 116 -12.56 -5.71 2.38
C LEU A 116 -13.13 -6.45 1.18
N VAL A 117 -12.44 -7.50 0.72
CA VAL A 117 -12.85 -8.33 -0.41
C VAL A 117 -13.09 -9.76 0.06
N ALA A 118 -14.23 -10.35 -0.35
CA ALA A 118 -14.49 -11.77 -0.26
C ALA A 118 -14.20 -12.43 -1.61
N PHE A 119 -13.25 -13.36 -1.62
CA PHE A 119 -12.82 -14.10 -2.79
C PHE A 119 -13.17 -15.57 -2.62
N ASP A 120 -13.90 -16.13 -3.58
CA ASP A 120 -14.24 -17.56 -3.61
C ASP A 120 -13.05 -18.36 -4.14
N LEU A 121 -12.51 -19.26 -3.31
CA LEU A 121 -11.34 -20.08 -3.62
C LEU A 121 -11.63 -21.17 -4.65
N THR A 122 -12.89 -21.59 -4.78
CA THR A 122 -13.33 -22.64 -5.72
C THR A 122 -13.65 -22.04 -7.08
N ALA A 123 -14.47 -21.00 -7.12
CA ALA A 123 -14.84 -20.28 -8.35
C ALA A 123 -13.71 -19.34 -8.83
N LYS A 124 -12.73 -19.04 -7.97
CA LYS A 124 -11.59 -18.17 -8.24
C LYS A 124 -11.99 -16.75 -8.68
N GLN A 125 -13.00 -16.19 -8.01
CA GLN A 125 -13.54 -14.87 -8.32
C GLN A 125 -13.95 -14.11 -7.06
N VAL A 126 -14.01 -12.79 -7.16
CA VAL A 126 -14.60 -11.92 -6.13
C VAL A 126 -16.10 -12.15 -6.08
N THR A 127 -16.63 -12.41 -4.88
CA THR A 127 -18.07 -12.57 -4.64
C THR A 127 -18.68 -11.35 -3.95
N HIS A 128 -17.89 -10.62 -3.16
CA HIS A 128 -18.34 -9.41 -2.49
C HIS A 128 -17.17 -8.45 -2.22
N ARG A 129 -17.47 -7.16 -2.15
CA ARG A 129 -16.55 -6.10 -1.76
C ARG A 129 -17.29 -5.10 -0.89
N GLU A 130 -16.74 -4.85 0.29
CA GLU A 130 -17.15 -3.74 1.15
C GLU A 130 -16.12 -2.61 1.02
N LYS A 131 -16.57 -1.43 0.62
CA LYS A 131 -15.66 -0.31 0.26
C LYS A 131 -15.37 0.56 1.47
N ASN A 132 -14.12 1.00 1.60
CA ASN A 132 -13.70 1.97 2.64
C ASN A 132 -14.04 1.54 4.08
N ILE A 133 -13.95 0.25 4.39
CA ILE A 133 -14.19 -0.26 5.73
C ILE A 133 -12.96 -0.13 6.63
N PHE A 134 -11.78 -0.08 6.02
CA PHE A 134 -10.51 0.07 6.73
C PHE A 134 -9.99 1.50 6.64
N PRO A 135 -9.32 1.99 7.71
CA PRO A 135 -8.53 3.20 7.60
C PRO A 135 -7.40 2.98 6.60
N GLU A 136 -6.93 4.07 5.99
CA GLU A 136 -5.75 4.00 5.15
C GLU A 136 -4.51 3.56 5.97
N PRO A 137 -3.72 2.59 5.48
CA PRO A 137 -2.58 2.10 6.23
C PRO A 137 -1.47 3.15 6.34
N LEU A 138 -0.93 3.30 7.55
CA LEU A 138 0.27 4.09 7.81
C LEU A 138 1.49 3.48 7.11
N SER A 139 2.54 4.30 6.92
CA SER A 139 3.82 3.76 6.48
C SER A 139 4.36 2.73 7.51
N PRO A 140 5.31 1.86 7.12
CA PRO A 140 5.97 0.97 8.07
C PRO A 140 6.67 1.69 9.24
N THR A 141 6.96 2.99 9.11
CA THR A 141 7.52 3.86 10.16
C THR A 141 6.45 4.66 10.92
N ASN A 142 5.16 4.35 10.74
CA ASN A 142 4.01 5.06 11.30
C ASN A 142 3.91 6.54 10.88
N ASP A 143 4.41 6.87 9.69
CA ASP A 143 4.28 8.20 9.10
C ASP A 143 3.04 8.28 8.20
N TYR A 144 2.43 9.47 8.16
CA TYR A 144 1.40 9.81 7.19
C TYR A 144 2.02 10.38 5.92
N TYR A 145 1.34 10.18 4.79
CA TYR A 145 1.65 10.92 3.58
C TYR A 145 1.01 12.31 3.64
N TYR A 146 1.83 13.35 3.77
CA TYR A 146 1.39 14.75 3.80
C TYR A 146 1.47 15.45 2.42
N GLY A 147 1.79 14.71 1.35
CA GLY A 147 1.92 15.30 0.01
C GLY A 147 0.57 15.59 -0.66
N ASN A 148 0.60 16.37 -1.74
CA ASN A 148 -0.56 16.69 -2.57
C ASN A 148 -1.04 15.42 -3.32
N ARG A 149 -1.92 14.65 -2.69
CA ARG A 149 -2.54 13.48 -3.32
C ARG A 149 -3.64 13.92 -4.31
N PRO A 150 -3.61 13.44 -5.57
CA PRO A 150 -4.73 13.58 -6.48
C PRO A 150 -6.03 12.99 -5.88
N LYS A 151 -7.16 13.66 -6.15
CA LYS A 151 -8.47 13.17 -5.74
C LYS A 151 -8.71 11.78 -6.35
N ASP A 152 -9.32 10.87 -5.59
CA ASP A 152 -9.76 9.53 -6.02
C ASP A 152 -8.67 8.44 -6.18
N LEU A 153 -7.43 8.74 -5.82
CA LEU A 153 -6.35 7.76 -5.73
C LEU A 153 -6.31 7.04 -4.38
N ILE A 154 -6.13 5.72 -4.42
CA ILE A 154 -6.08 4.85 -3.24
C ILE A 154 -4.66 4.34 -3.02
N LEU A 155 -4.19 4.47 -1.79
CA LEU A 155 -2.88 3.95 -1.38
C LEU A 155 -2.89 2.43 -1.38
N ILE A 156 -2.02 1.81 -2.18
CA ILE A 156 -1.92 0.35 -2.28
C ILE A 156 -0.59 -0.19 -1.77
N GLU A 157 0.45 0.63 -1.63
CA GLU A 157 1.75 0.14 -1.17
C GLU A 157 2.59 1.28 -0.63
N TRP A 158 3.39 0.97 0.40
CA TRP A 158 4.49 1.81 0.84
C TRP A 158 5.79 1.17 0.38
N LYS A 159 6.44 1.78 -0.61
CA LYS A 159 7.69 1.29 -1.17
C LYS A 159 8.87 1.98 -0.49
N LYS A 160 9.78 1.19 0.08
CA LYS A 160 11.00 1.72 0.71
C LYS A 160 11.83 2.47 -0.32
N ASN A 161 12.34 3.63 0.06
CA ASN A 161 13.28 4.40 -0.75
C ASN A 161 14.60 3.64 -0.82
N ASN A 162 15.16 3.56 -2.02
CA ASN A 162 16.50 3.01 -2.24
C ASN A 162 17.57 4.04 -1.85
#